data_AF-A0AAW0JTL8-F1
#
_entry.id   AF-A0AAW0JTL8-F1
#
_cell.length_a   1.000
_cell.length_b   1.000
_cell.length_c   1.000
_cell.angle_alpha   90.00
_cell.angle_beta   90.00
_cell.angle_gamma   90.00
#
_symmetry.space_group_name_H-M   'P 1'
#
loop_
_entity.id
_entity.type
_entity.pdbx_description
1 polymer ?
#
loop_
_entity_poly.entity_id
_entity_poly.type
_entity_poly.pdbx_seq_one_letter_code
_entity_poly.pdbx_strand_id
1 'polypeptide(L)'
;MVPPLLEVSHVFCCPNGVRGTLSWNCGHGGLLAFGTSCSVVLYDPQRKVVINNLNGHTARVNCLEWIRRRDGSSSSELVSGGSDNRVIHWELENNQVGSCF
;
A
#
# COMPACT_ATOMS: atom_id res chain seq x y z
N MET A 1 -35.34 12.51 -6.17
CA MET A 1 -33.88 12.62 -6.32
C MET A 1 -33.31 11.27 -5.91
N VAL A 2 -32.73 10.52 -6.85
CA VAL A 2 -32.21 9.17 -6.57
C VAL A 2 -30.84 9.35 -5.91
N PRO A 3 -30.58 8.75 -4.73
CA PRO A 3 -29.27 8.83 -4.11
C PRO A 3 -28.23 8.21 -5.07
N PRO A 4 -27.02 8.79 -5.15
CA PRO A 4 -25.97 8.21 -5.97
C PRO A 4 -25.69 6.77 -5.51
N LEU A 5 -25.56 5.85 -6.47
CA LEU A 5 -25.28 4.43 -6.19
C LEU A 5 -23.88 4.24 -5.57
N LEU A 6 -23.01 5.25 -5.69
CA LEU A 6 -21.64 5.27 -5.18
C LEU A 6 -21.35 6.66 -4.60
N GLU A 7 -20.83 6.69 -3.38
CA GLU A 7 -20.34 7.90 -2.74
C GLU A 7 -18.83 7.80 -2.53
N VAL A 8 -18.14 8.93 -2.68
CA VAL A 8 -16.71 9.01 -2.37
C VAL A 8 -16.56 8.97 -0.86
N SER A 9 -15.90 7.93 -0.35
CA SER A 9 -15.64 7.81 1.09
C SER A 9 -14.42 8.61 1.52
N HIS A 10 -13.34 8.55 0.73
CA HIS A 10 -12.04 9.14 1.05
C HIS A 10 -11.29 9.59 -0.21
N VAL A 11 -10.56 10.69 -0.08
CA VAL A 11 -9.65 11.21 -1.11
C VAL A 11 -8.27 11.39 -0.49
N PHE A 12 -7.26 10.82 -1.14
CA PHE A 12 -5.85 11.00 -0.78
C PHE A 12 -5.12 11.66 -1.94
N CYS A 13 -4.32 12.67 -1.64
CA CYS A 13 -3.37 13.25 -2.57
C CYS A 13 -1.96 12.87 -2.12
N CYS A 14 -1.16 12.37 -3.05
CA CYS A 14 0.26 12.09 -2.80
C CYS A 14 1.09 12.57 -3.99
N PRO A 15 2.37 12.95 -3.77
CA PRO A 15 3.26 13.47 -4.81
C PRO A 15 3.82 12.34 -5.70
N ASN A 16 2.96 11.41 -6.11
CA ASN A 16 3.33 10.35 -7.03
C ASN A 16 2.47 10.42 -8.31
N GLY A 17 3.12 10.74 -9.42
CA GLY A 17 2.48 10.81 -10.74
C GLY A 17 2.54 9.49 -11.51
N VAL A 18 3.05 8.42 -10.89
CA VAL A 18 3.26 7.12 -11.54
C VAL A 18 2.00 6.26 -11.39
N ARG A 19 1.63 5.56 -12.47
CA ARG A 19 0.56 4.55 -12.45
C ARG A 19 1.09 3.24 -11.88
N GLY A 20 0.28 2.52 -11.10
CA GLY A 20 0.65 1.20 -10.56
C GLY A 20 1.31 1.23 -9.18
N THR A 21 1.21 2.36 -8.48
CA THR A 21 1.73 2.52 -7.12
C THR A 21 0.62 2.39 -6.08
N LEU A 22 -0.42 1.61 -6.36
CA LEU A 22 -1.53 1.39 -5.45
C LEU A 22 -1.92 -0.08 -5.52
N SER A 23 -2.01 -0.73 -4.36
CA SER A 23 -2.42 -2.12 -4.26
C SER A 23 -3.28 -2.34 -3.02
N TRP A 24 -4.37 -3.07 -3.23
CA TRP A 24 -5.29 -3.48 -2.17
C TRP A 24 -4.91 -4.86 -1.66
N ASN A 25 -4.77 -5.02 -0.35
CA ASN A 25 -4.61 -6.34 0.23
C ASN A 25 -5.91 -7.17 0.09
N CYS A 26 -5.79 -8.49 0.01
CA CYS A 26 -6.93 -9.40 -0.07
C CYS A 26 -7.59 -9.52 1.31
N GLY A 27 -8.88 -9.85 1.33
CA GLY A 27 -9.65 -10.10 2.55
C GLY A 27 -10.51 -8.92 3.00
N HIS A 28 -11.48 -9.23 3.87
CA HIS A 28 -12.35 -8.21 4.48
C HIS A 28 -11.52 -7.26 5.34
N GLY A 29 -11.61 -5.95 5.07
CA GLY A 29 -10.83 -4.94 5.79
C GLY A 29 -9.35 -4.89 5.36
N GLY A 30 -9.04 -5.37 4.16
CA GLY A 30 -7.68 -5.33 3.62
C GLY A 30 -7.09 -3.91 3.61
N LEU A 31 -5.82 -3.81 4.01
CA LEU A 31 -5.06 -2.57 3.96
C LEU A 31 -4.87 -2.11 2.52
N LEU A 32 -4.97 -0.79 2.33
CA LEU A 32 -4.58 -0.14 1.10
C LEU A 32 -3.11 0.27 1.22
N ALA A 33 -2.27 -0.19 0.30
CA ALA A 33 -0.91 0.27 0.18
C ALA A 33 -0.79 1.18 -1.04
N PHE A 34 -0.12 2.32 -0.89
CA PHE A 34 0.18 3.19 -2.02
C PHE A 34 1.55 3.86 -1.89
N GLY A 35 2.26 3.95 -3.01
CA GLY A 35 3.54 4.62 -3.12
C GLY A 35 3.37 6.12 -3.23
N THR A 36 4.08 6.85 -2.38
CA THR A 36 4.27 8.31 -2.47
C THR A 36 5.53 8.62 -3.30
N SER A 37 6.29 9.66 -2.97
CA SER A 37 7.58 9.90 -3.63
C SER A 37 8.55 8.76 -3.34
N CYS A 38 9.23 8.76 -2.20
CA CYS A 38 10.25 7.74 -1.87
C CYS A 38 9.79 6.77 -0.77
N SER A 39 8.51 6.78 -0.42
CA SER A 39 7.96 5.99 0.68
C SER A 39 6.66 5.33 0.30
N VAL A 40 6.33 4.25 1.00
CA VAL A 40 5.08 3.51 0.82
C VAL A 40 4.19 3.71 2.03
N VAL A 41 2.95 4.12 1.81
CA VAL A 41 1.97 4.34 2.88
C VAL A 41 1.02 3.15 2.96
N LEU A 42 0.80 2.67 4.17
CA LEU A 42 -0.23 1.69 4.51
C LEU A 42 -1.40 2.40 5.17
N TYR A 43 -2.59 2.19 4.64
CA TYR A 43 -3.82 2.86 5.03
C TYR A 43 -4.91 1.86 5.34
N ASP A 44 -5.60 2.05 6.47
CA ASP A 44 -6.80 1.30 6.83
C ASP A 44 -8.04 2.11 6.43
N PRO A 45 -8.78 1.67 5.40
CA PRO A 45 -9.97 2.37 4.92
C PRO A 45 -11.19 2.23 5.83
N GLN A 46 -11.24 1.22 6.71
CA GLN A 46 -12.35 1.06 7.67
C GLN A 46 -12.18 2.03 8.83
N ARG A 47 -10.96 2.11 9.38
CA ARG A 47 -10.62 3.00 10.49
C ARG A 47 -10.30 4.41 10.04
N LYS A 48 -10.07 4.62 8.74
CA LYS A 48 -9.77 5.90 8.12
C LYS A 48 -8.46 6.51 8.61
N VAL A 49 -7.46 5.66 8.84
CA VAL A 49 -6.17 6.05 9.42
C VAL A 49 -5.01 5.51 8.60
N VAL A 50 -3.92 6.28 8.54
CA VAL A 50 -2.62 5.78 8.10
C VAL A 50 -2.07 4.88 9.19
N ILE A 51 -1.83 3.62 8.85
CA ILE A 51 -1.29 2.60 9.76
C ILE A 51 0.22 2.75 9.86
N ASN A 52 0.89 2.91 8.72
CA ASN A 52 2.34 3.03 8.70
C ASN A 52 2.86 3.75 7.44
N ASN A 53 4.09 4.24 7.53
CA ASN A 53 4.86 4.77 6.41
C ASN A 53 6.19 4.01 6.31
N LEU A 54 6.32 3.20 5.27
CA LEU A 54 7.48 2.37 4.99
C LEU A 54 8.50 3.21 4.24
N ASN A 55 9.58 3.54 4.94
CA ASN A 55 10.69 4.32 4.40
C ASN A 55 11.85 3.38 4.12
N GLY A 56 12.34 3.37 2.89
CA GLY A 56 13.45 2.50 2.50
C GLY A 56 13.96 2.81 1.10
N HIS A 57 13.07 3.22 0.19
CA HIS A 57 13.50 3.70 -1.10
C HIS A 57 14.19 5.06 -0.98
N THR A 58 15.29 5.24 -1.71
CA THR A 58 16.01 6.52 -1.78
C THR A 58 15.58 7.38 -2.97
N ALA A 59 14.76 6.80 -3.87
CA ALA A 59 14.19 7.47 -5.02
C ALA A 59 12.71 7.07 -5.21
N ARG A 60 12.10 7.54 -6.29
CA ARG A 60 10.66 7.40 -6.54
C ARG A 60 10.21 5.94 -6.56
N VAL A 61 9.13 5.61 -5.85
CA VAL A 61 8.45 4.32 -5.95
C VAL A 61 7.63 4.28 -7.24
N ASN A 62 7.89 3.29 -8.09
CA ASN A 62 7.29 3.15 -9.41
C ASN A 62 6.24 2.03 -9.48
N CYS A 63 6.38 0.99 -8.68
CA CYS A 63 5.45 -0.12 -8.63
C CYS A 63 5.31 -0.65 -7.20
N LEU A 64 4.12 -1.18 -6.90
CA LEU A 64 3.79 -1.68 -5.59
C LEU A 64 2.71 -2.77 -5.68
N GLU A 65 2.94 -3.91 -5.05
CA GLU A 65 2.01 -5.05 -5.11
C GLU A 65 2.03 -5.88 -3.82
N TRP A 66 0.83 -6.17 -3.28
CA TRP A 66 0.66 -7.15 -2.20
C TRP A 66 0.84 -8.56 -2.74
N ILE A 67 1.65 -9.37 -2.07
CA ILE A 67 1.83 -10.77 -2.43
C ILE A 67 0.54 -11.52 -2.14
N ARG A 68 -0.15 -12.00 -3.17
CA ARG A 68 -1.41 -12.73 -3.00
C ARG A 68 -1.15 -14.14 -2.49
N ARG A 69 -1.75 -14.51 -1.37
CA ARG A 69 -1.75 -15.89 -0.89
C ARG A 69 -2.78 -16.71 -1.68
N ARG A 70 -2.45 -17.96 -2.01
CA ARG A 70 -3.33 -18.87 -2.79
C ARG A 70 -4.63 -19.23 -2.09
N ASP A 71 -4.66 -19.09 -0.77
CA ASP A 71 -5.82 -19.33 0.09
C ASP A 71 -6.81 -18.15 0.13
N GLY A 72 -6.48 -17.02 -0.52
CA GLY A 72 -7.32 -15.81 -0.51
C GLY A 72 -7.29 -15.02 0.80
N SER A 73 -6.46 -15.43 1.76
CA SER A 73 -6.28 -14.71 3.02
C SER A 73 -5.52 -13.39 2.83
N SER A 74 -5.60 -12.51 3.83
CA SER A 74 -4.83 -11.27 3.86
C SER A 74 -3.34 -11.58 3.87
N SER A 75 -2.59 -10.91 3.00
CA SER A 75 -1.15 -11.04 2.98
C SER A 75 -0.49 -10.13 4.02
N SER A 76 0.56 -10.63 4.67
CA SER A 76 1.49 -9.82 5.45
C SER A 76 2.60 -9.25 4.59
N GLU A 77 2.67 -9.59 3.31
CA GLU A 77 3.84 -9.31 2.48
C GLU A 77 3.52 -8.38 1.32
N LEU A 78 4.38 -7.39 1.14
CA LEU A 78 4.25 -6.36 0.11
C LEU A 78 5.59 -6.19 -0.60
N VAL A 79 5.57 -5.98 -1.91
CA VAL A 79 6.77 -5.68 -2.70
C VAL A 79 6.64 -4.29 -3.30
N SER A 80 7.70 -3.50 -3.23
CA SER A 80 7.79 -2.21 -3.93
C SER A 80 9.07 -2.12 -4.76
N GLY A 81 8.97 -1.52 -5.94
CA GLY A 81 10.09 -1.23 -6.82
C GLY A 81 10.28 0.28 -6.99
N GLY A 82 11.53 0.74 -6.88
CA GLY A 82 11.89 2.15 -6.96
C GLY A 82 12.89 2.48 -8.06
N SER A 83 13.03 3.78 -8.37
CA SER A 83 14.07 4.32 -9.25
C SER A 83 15.48 4.28 -8.65
N ASP A 84 15.61 3.80 -7.41
CA ASP A 84 16.87 3.57 -6.72
C ASP A 84 17.51 2.23 -7.09
N ASN A 85 16.98 1.57 -8.13
CA ASN A 85 17.36 0.24 -8.59
C ASN A 85 17.18 -0.84 -7.51
N ARG A 86 16.26 -0.61 -6.56
CA ARG A 86 15.94 -1.56 -5.50
C ARG A 86 14.51 -2.07 -5.65
N VAL A 87 14.36 -3.34 -5.30
CA VAL A 87 13.08 -3.95 -4.97
C VAL A 87 13.12 -4.26 -3.49
N ILE A 88 12.16 -3.75 -2.74
CA ILE A 88 12.07 -3.95 -1.30
C ILE A 88 10.89 -4.87 -1.02
N HIS A 89 11.17 -5.94 -0.29
CA HIS A 89 10.16 -6.81 0.29
C HIS A 89 9.87 -6.34 1.72
N TRP A 90 8.60 -6.07 1.99
CA TRP A 90 8.10 -5.62 3.27
C TRP A 90 7.31 -6.74 3.90
N GLU A 91 7.63 -7.05 5.15
CA GLU A 91 6.88 -8.01 5.95
C GLU A 91 6.22 -7.29 7.12
N LEU A 92 4.89 -7.35 7.15
CA LEU A 92 4.08 -6.91 8.27
C LEU A 92 4.04 -8.02 9.31
N GLU A 93 4.93 -7.96 10.30
CA GLU A 93 4.70 -8.72 11.52
C GLU A 93 3.58 -8.04 12.30
N ASN A 94 2.68 -8.83 12.89
CA ASN A 94 1.60 -8.31 13.71
C ASN A 94 2.18 -7.35 14.78
N ASN A 95 1.99 -6.04 14.53
CA ASN A 95 2.42 -4.88 15.31
C ASN A 95 3.82 -4.26 15.09
N GLN A 96 4.68 -4.79 14.20
CA GLN A 96 5.91 -4.09 13.75
C GLN A 96 6.24 -4.47 12.30
N VAL A 97 6.49 -3.48 11.42
CA VAL A 97 6.86 -3.76 10.02
C VAL A 97 8.37 -3.64 9.89
N GLY A 98 9.03 -4.76 9.60
CA GLY A 98 10.45 -4.83 9.26
C GLY A 98 10.65 -4.84 7.75
N SER A 99 11.69 -4.16 7.27
CA SER A 99 12.20 -4.38 5.91
C SER A 99 13.21 -5.53 5.97
N CYS A 100 12.98 -6.61 5.22
CA CYS A 100 14.01 -7.60 4.98
C CYS A 100 14.94 -7.10 3.85
N PHE A 101 16.24 -7.10 4.11
CA PHE A 101 17.29 -6.65 3.19
C PHE A 101 17.78 -7.76 2.27
#